data_AF-A0A662R5B0-F1
#
_entry.id   AF-A0A662R5B0-F1
#
_cell.length_a   1.000
_cell.length_b   1.000
_cell.length_c   1.000
_cell.angle_alpha   90.00
_cell.angle_beta   90.00
_cell.angle_gamma   90.00
#
_symmetry.space_group_name_H-M   'P 1'
#
loop_
_entity.id
_entity.type
_entity.pdbx_description
1 polymer ?
#
loop_
_entity_poly.entity_id
_entity_poly.type
_entity_poly.pdbx_seq_one_letter_code
_entity_poly.pdbx_strand_id
1 'polypeptide(L)'
;MTRLRVYDDQTGQQLYPETPEQRDEEIVNKFFNSRTNLYLSKKSDDLEIVCYVRVGKGPGTRDEGCYIRYSSIYRNDSFYTFKREADRVLCDLKFEPRRGQQDNKIFDSIEEFDPHPHNYDVDVDIDTVVKAVRGLKKLDFDAGDINEIAGFTTDLLKRIANVSITISERARFADINIIRSAEYTGYIRPTKTAKKILDEYEREFFDREKIKNRDETKNKIKGLMYTVVQKFKKL
;
A
#
# COMPACT_ATOMS: atom_id res chain seq x y z
N MET A 1 11.91 12.52 -18.47
CA MET A 1 11.52 13.16 -17.21
C MET A 1 12.30 12.51 -16.08
N THR A 2 12.81 13.29 -15.13
CA THR A 2 13.49 12.78 -13.93
C THR A 2 12.52 11.94 -13.12
N ARG A 3 12.92 10.71 -12.75
CA ARG A 3 12.08 9.76 -12.01
C ARG A 3 11.82 10.18 -10.58
N LEU A 4 12.75 10.95 -10.00
CA LEU A 4 12.72 11.39 -8.61
C LEU A 4 12.58 12.91 -8.53
N ARG A 5 11.73 13.35 -7.62
CA ARG A 5 11.53 14.76 -7.25
C ARG A 5 11.55 14.91 -5.74
N VAL A 6 12.11 16.02 -5.26
CA VAL A 6 12.15 16.35 -3.82
C VAL A 6 11.41 17.66 -3.63
N TYR A 7 10.56 17.73 -2.62
CA TYR A 7 9.75 18.89 -2.29
C TYR A 7 9.95 19.27 -0.82
N ASP A 8 10.02 20.57 -0.55
CA ASP A 8 10.01 21.11 0.80
C ASP A 8 8.63 20.90 1.46
N ASP A 9 8.61 20.44 2.72
CA ASP A 9 7.37 20.08 3.39
C ASP A 9 6.57 21.27 3.96
N GLN A 10 7.12 22.49 3.96
CA GLN A 10 6.44 23.68 4.47
C GLN A 10 5.82 24.50 3.35
N THR A 11 6.55 24.64 2.24
CA THR A 11 6.17 25.48 1.10
C THR A 11 5.53 24.67 -0.01
N GLY A 12 5.88 23.38 -0.14
CA GLY A 12 5.53 22.55 -1.30
C GLY A 12 6.36 22.87 -2.54
N GLN A 13 7.44 23.64 -2.40
CA GLN A 13 8.34 23.97 -3.48
C GLN A 13 9.20 22.76 -3.86
N GLN A 14 9.38 22.52 -5.15
CA GLN A 14 10.29 21.49 -5.64
C GLN A 14 11.75 21.93 -5.48
N LEU A 15 12.52 21.17 -4.70
CA LEU A 15 13.96 21.33 -4.47
C LEU A 15 14.79 20.56 -5.50
N TYR A 16 14.25 19.47 -6.05
CA TYR A 16 14.93 18.68 -7.09
C TYR A 16 13.96 18.07 -8.11
N PRO A 17 14.31 18.05 -9.42
CA PRO A 17 15.33 18.92 -10.01
C PRO A 17 14.97 20.39 -9.73
N GLU A 18 15.98 21.25 -9.65
CA GLU A 18 15.73 22.67 -9.39
C GLU A 18 14.85 23.24 -10.52
N THR A 19 13.66 23.70 -10.13
CA THR A 19 12.72 24.34 -11.04
C THR A 19 12.30 25.67 -10.42
N PRO A 20 12.08 26.72 -11.21
CA PRO A 20 11.62 28.01 -10.70
C PRO A 20 10.36 27.81 -9.87
N GLU A 21 10.39 28.39 -8.66
CA GLU A 21 9.45 28.40 -7.52
C GLU A 21 7.97 28.10 -7.82
N GLN A 22 7.65 26.92 -8.34
CA GLN A 22 6.28 26.43 -8.48
C GLN A 22 5.96 25.51 -7.32
N ARG A 23 5.01 25.97 -6.50
CA ARG A 23 4.39 25.18 -5.45
C ARG A 23 3.55 24.07 -6.08
N ASP A 24 3.81 22.83 -5.70
CA ASP A 24 3.01 21.69 -6.13
C ASP A 24 1.81 21.53 -5.19
N GLU A 25 0.65 22.06 -5.61
CA GLU A 25 -0.60 21.98 -4.85
C GLU A 25 -1.05 20.53 -4.60
N GLU A 26 -0.69 19.58 -5.45
CA GLU A 26 -0.99 18.16 -5.20
C GLU A 26 -0.20 17.67 -3.98
N ILE A 27 1.12 17.96 -3.94
CA ILE A 27 1.99 17.58 -2.82
C ILE A 27 1.50 18.19 -1.51
N VAL A 28 1.17 19.48 -1.54
CA VAL A 28 0.68 20.22 -0.37
C VAL A 28 -0.61 19.61 0.16
N ASN A 29 -1.61 19.46 -0.71
CA ASN A 29 -2.96 19.07 -0.29
C ASN A 29 -3.04 17.60 0.08
N LYS A 30 -2.35 16.72 -0.66
CA LYS A 30 -2.41 15.28 -0.40
C LYS A 30 -1.46 14.83 0.71
N PHE A 31 -0.24 15.35 0.76
CA PHE A 31 0.81 14.77 1.60
C PHE A 31 1.14 15.62 2.81
N PHE A 32 1.44 16.92 2.61
CA PHE A 32 1.81 17.82 3.71
C PHE A 32 0.66 18.01 4.72
N ASN A 33 -0.48 18.55 4.28
CA ASN A 33 -1.61 18.82 5.19
C ASN A 33 -2.11 17.55 5.90
N SER A 34 -1.93 16.41 5.24
CA SER A 34 -2.29 15.08 5.72
C SER A 34 -1.24 14.43 6.63
N ARG A 35 -0.02 14.99 6.73
CA ARG A 35 1.12 14.38 7.43
C ARG A 35 1.36 12.92 7.01
N THR A 36 1.36 12.70 5.70
CA THR A 36 1.59 11.36 5.14
C THR A 36 3.04 10.96 5.35
N ASN A 37 3.31 9.76 5.87
CA ASN A 37 4.68 9.26 5.98
C ASN A 37 5.10 8.52 4.71
N LEU A 38 4.20 7.69 4.17
CA LEU A 38 4.40 7.00 2.91
C LEU A 38 3.09 6.92 2.14
N TYR A 39 3.15 7.21 0.85
CA TYR A 39 2.09 6.93 -0.10
C TYR A 39 2.62 6.07 -1.22
N LEU A 40 1.86 5.04 -1.56
CA LEU A 40 2.15 4.13 -2.65
C LEU A 40 0.94 4.09 -3.56
N SER A 41 1.15 4.28 -4.86
CA SER A 41 0.12 4.04 -5.86
C SER A 41 0.67 3.11 -6.92
N LYS A 42 -0.07 2.06 -7.23
CA LYS A 42 0.19 1.20 -8.38
C LYS A 42 -1.00 1.29 -9.32
N LYS A 43 -0.74 1.65 -10.58
CA LYS A 43 -1.70 1.68 -11.68
C LYS A 43 -1.19 0.80 -12.81
N SER A 44 -1.80 -0.37 -13.00
CA SER A 44 -1.18 -1.45 -13.77
C SER A 44 0.20 -1.80 -13.20
N ASP A 45 1.27 -1.43 -13.91
CA ASP A 45 2.65 -1.61 -13.42
C ASP A 45 3.32 -0.29 -13.06
N ASP A 46 2.67 0.85 -13.29
CA ASP A 46 3.23 2.15 -12.91
C ASP A 46 3.13 2.31 -11.39
N LEU A 47 4.29 2.37 -10.73
CA LEU A 47 4.45 2.61 -9.32
C LEU A 47 4.81 4.07 -9.06
N GLU A 48 4.11 4.68 -8.13
CA GLU A 48 4.46 5.93 -7.48
C GLU A 48 4.74 5.69 -6.00
N ILE A 49 5.87 6.22 -5.53
CA ILE A 49 6.26 6.25 -4.13
C ILE A 49 6.39 7.72 -3.72
N VAL A 50 5.70 8.14 -2.67
CA VAL A 50 5.93 9.44 -2.02
C VAL A 50 6.26 9.20 -0.56
N CYS A 51 7.49 9.48 -0.16
CA CYS A 51 7.98 9.25 1.19
C CYS A 51 8.37 10.57 1.85
N TYR A 52 7.93 10.76 3.09
CA TYR A 52 8.41 11.83 3.96
C TYR A 52 9.76 11.48 4.56
N VAL A 53 10.66 12.46 4.65
CA VAL A 53 11.97 12.34 5.29
C VAL A 53 12.30 13.63 6.03
N ARG A 54 12.74 13.53 7.28
CA ARG A 54 13.44 14.60 7.98
C ARG A 54 14.94 14.59 7.67
N VAL A 55 15.45 15.74 7.29
CA VAL A 55 16.84 15.95 6.89
C VAL A 55 17.45 17.12 7.66
N GLY A 56 18.76 17.10 7.87
CA GLY A 56 19.54 18.24 8.36
C GLY A 56 20.58 18.67 7.32
N LYS A 57 21.03 19.92 7.37
CA LYS A 57 22.13 20.44 6.53
C LYS A 57 23.50 20.35 7.23
N GLY A 58 23.64 19.41 8.16
CA GLY A 58 24.82 19.19 8.98
C GLY A 58 24.62 19.45 10.49
N PRO A 59 25.69 19.27 11.31
CA PRO A 59 25.61 19.38 12.76
C PRO A 59 25.11 20.74 13.24
N GLY A 60 24.11 20.75 14.14
CA GLY A 60 23.56 21.97 14.74
C GLY A 60 22.55 22.74 13.87
N THR A 61 22.26 22.27 12.65
CA THR A 61 21.18 22.84 11.83
C THR A 61 19.81 22.34 12.27
N ARG A 62 18.78 23.18 12.10
CA ARG A 62 17.39 22.78 12.35
C ARG A 62 16.99 21.74 11.32
N ASP A 63 16.31 20.70 11.78
CA ASP A 63 15.78 19.67 10.88
C ASP A 63 14.66 20.24 10.02
N GLU A 64 14.75 19.95 8.72
CA GLU A 64 13.77 20.29 7.68
C GLU A 64 13.07 19.00 7.25
N GLY A 65 11.79 19.07 6.91
CA GLY A 65 11.05 17.95 6.33
C GLY A 65 11.03 18.05 4.81
N CYS A 66 11.03 16.92 4.13
CA CYS A 66 10.86 16.89 2.69
C CYS A 66 10.04 15.69 2.25
N TYR A 67 9.38 15.83 1.11
CA TYR A 67 8.69 14.75 0.41
C TYR A 67 9.49 14.35 -0.82
N ILE A 68 9.79 13.05 -0.92
CA ILE A 68 10.48 12.46 -2.07
C ILE A 68 9.48 11.69 -2.88
N ARG A 69 9.18 12.16 -4.10
CA ARG A 69 8.28 11.51 -5.06
C ARG A 69 9.11 10.77 -6.09
N TYR A 70 8.81 9.49 -6.30
CA TYR A 70 9.48 8.63 -7.25
C TYR A 70 8.47 7.88 -8.10
N SER A 71 8.67 7.88 -9.41
CA SER A 71 7.83 7.16 -10.37
C SER A 71 8.66 6.17 -11.18
N SER A 72 8.22 4.92 -11.24
CA SER A 72 8.89 3.83 -11.95
C SER A 72 7.89 2.74 -12.36
N ILE A 73 8.36 1.76 -13.12
CA ILE A 73 7.65 0.48 -13.29
C ILE A 73 7.90 -0.35 -12.02
N TYR A 74 6.86 -0.99 -11.49
CA TYR A 74 6.91 -1.89 -10.35
C TYR A 74 7.75 -3.13 -10.67
N ARG A 75 8.81 -3.31 -9.88
CA ARG A 75 9.77 -4.40 -9.92
C ARG A 75 10.11 -4.84 -8.50
N ASN A 76 10.76 -5.99 -8.38
CA ASN A 76 11.16 -6.55 -7.09
C ASN A 76 12.29 -5.76 -6.38
N ASP A 77 12.86 -4.74 -7.01
CA ASP A 77 13.91 -3.88 -6.47
C ASP A 77 13.51 -2.40 -6.50
N SER A 78 12.20 -2.12 -6.54
CA SER A 78 11.68 -0.76 -6.70
C SER A 78 12.01 0.11 -5.50
N PHE A 79 11.90 -0.44 -4.30
CA PHE A 79 12.07 0.31 -3.07
C PHE A 79 13.56 0.51 -2.72
N TYR A 80 14.38 -0.51 -2.97
CA TYR A 80 15.84 -0.40 -2.96
C TYR A 80 16.33 0.65 -3.97
N THR A 81 15.83 0.59 -5.21
CA THR A 81 16.19 1.58 -6.24
C THR A 81 15.77 2.99 -5.84
N PHE A 82 14.54 3.15 -5.33
CA PHE A 82 14.06 4.41 -4.77
C PHE A 82 15.00 4.92 -3.67
N LYS A 83 15.34 4.07 -2.69
CA LYS A 83 16.20 4.45 -1.56
C LYS A 83 17.56 4.93 -2.01
N ARG A 84 18.21 4.18 -2.90
CA ARG A 84 19.51 4.51 -3.47
C ARG A 84 19.49 5.83 -4.24
N GLU A 85 18.46 6.06 -5.06
CA GLU A 85 18.33 7.32 -5.80
C GLU A 85 18.02 8.50 -4.88
N ALA A 86 17.17 8.31 -3.88
CA ALA A 86 16.84 9.31 -2.88
C ALA A 86 18.08 9.71 -2.07
N ASP A 87 18.83 8.75 -1.54
CA ASP A 87 20.04 9.04 -0.75
C ASP A 87 21.09 9.79 -1.58
N ARG A 88 21.25 9.46 -2.88
CA ARG A 88 22.12 10.22 -3.79
C ARG A 88 21.64 11.66 -3.95
N VAL A 89 20.37 11.87 -4.27
CA VAL A 89 19.82 13.22 -4.51
C VAL A 89 19.83 14.07 -3.24
N LEU A 90 19.52 13.49 -2.08
CA LEU A 90 19.62 14.19 -0.80
C LEU A 90 21.07 14.61 -0.54
N CYS A 91 22.04 13.73 -0.79
CA CYS A 91 23.47 14.06 -0.66
C CYS A 91 23.87 15.22 -1.59
N ASP A 92 23.43 15.22 -2.85
CA ASP A 92 23.67 16.30 -3.81
C ASP A 92 23.08 17.64 -3.33
N LEU A 93 21.91 17.59 -2.67
CA LEU A 93 21.26 18.75 -2.02
C LEU A 93 21.90 19.15 -0.69
N LYS A 94 22.95 18.44 -0.24
CA LYS A 94 23.58 18.60 1.09
C LYS A 94 22.61 18.36 2.24
N PHE A 95 21.64 17.48 2.02
CA PHE A 95 20.72 16.98 3.02
C PHE A 95 21.19 15.64 3.58
N GLU A 96 21.25 15.56 4.90
CA GLU A 96 21.57 14.35 5.65
C GLU A 96 20.32 13.85 6.37
N PRO A 97 19.77 12.67 6.00
CA PRO A 97 18.66 12.07 6.72
C PRO A 97 19.03 11.78 8.18
N ARG A 98 18.19 12.17 9.12
CA ARG A 98 18.35 11.84 10.56
C ARG A 98 18.04 10.36 10.81
N ARG A 99 19.03 9.49 10.68
CA ARG A 99 18.88 8.04 10.83
C ARG A 99 18.44 7.64 12.25
N GLY A 100 17.56 6.65 12.35
CA GLY A 100 17.11 6.07 13.63
C GLY A 100 16.08 6.91 14.39
N GLN A 101 15.65 8.05 13.85
CA GLN A 101 14.54 8.84 14.39
C GLN A 101 13.20 8.22 14.00
N GLN A 102 12.20 8.32 14.88
CA GLN A 102 10.87 7.73 14.67
C GLN A 102 10.20 8.23 13.38
N ASP A 103 10.39 9.51 13.07
CA ASP A 103 9.87 10.18 11.86
C ASP A 103 10.48 9.61 10.57
N ASN A 104 11.71 9.09 10.64
CA ASN A 104 12.44 8.54 9.50
C ASN A 104 12.39 7.02 9.42
N LYS A 105 11.73 6.33 10.37
CA LYS A 105 11.70 4.87 10.42
C LYS A 105 11.26 4.22 9.10
N ILE A 106 10.27 4.80 8.42
CA ILE A 106 9.81 4.27 7.12
C ILE A 106 10.88 4.47 6.05
N PHE A 107 11.47 5.67 5.96
CA PHE A 107 12.51 5.93 4.97
C PHE A 107 13.78 5.09 5.21
N ASP A 108 14.14 4.84 6.47
CA ASP A 108 15.29 4.03 6.86
C ASP A 108 15.11 2.54 6.53
N SER A 109 13.88 2.04 6.58
CA SER A 109 13.54 0.64 6.31
C SER A 109 12.73 0.44 5.02
N ILE A 110 12.74 1.42 4.10
CA ILE A 110 11.86 1.37 2.92
C ILE A 110 12.17 0.19 2.01
N GLU A 111 13.42 -0.29 2.02
CA GLU A 111 13.90 -1.44 1.23
C GLU A 111 13.22 -2.75 1.67
N GLU A 112 12.69 -2.81 2.89
CA GLU A 112 11.88 -3.95 3.35
C GLU A 112 10.60 -4.10 2.52
N PHE A 113 10.13 -3.07 1.80
CA PHE A 113 8.96 -3.17 0.92
C PHE A 113 9.27 -3.86 -0.42
N ASP A 114 10.53 -4.22 -0.68
CA ASP A 114 10.85 -5.11 -1.78
C ASP A 114 10.48 -6.58 -1.45
N PRO A 115 10.15 -7.41 -2.45
CA PRO A 115 9.75 -8.81 -2.28
C PRO A 115 10.75 -9.68 -1.51
N HIS A 116 10.57 -9.71 -0.20
CA HIS A 116 11.15 -10.68 0.72
C HIS A 116 10.02 -11.47 1.40
N PRO A 117 10.29 -12.71 1.85
CA PRO A 117 9.33 -13.45 2.65
C PRO A 117 9.11 -12.74 3.99
N HIS A 118 8.10 -11.89 4.02
CA HIS A 118 7.65 -11.20 5.23
C HIS A 118 6.51 -11.97 5.85
N ASN A 119 6.62 -12.20 7.16
CA ASN A 119 5.50 -12.70 7.93
C ASN A 119 4.76 -11.49 8.52
N TYR A 120 3.52 -11.28 8.09
CA TYR A 120 2.56 -10.40 8.75
C TYR A 120 1.37 -11.27 9.21
N ASP A 121 0.57 -10.74 10.13
CA ASP A 121 -0.45 -11.52 10.85
C ASP A 121 -1.38 -12.35 9.94
N VAL A 122 -1.63 -13.60 10.34
CA VAL A 122 -2.51 -14.57 9.66
C VAL A 122 -3.97 -14.13 9.70
N ASP A 123 -4.33 -13.28 10.68
CA ASP A 123 -5.71 -12.78 10.87
C ASP A 123 -6.20 -11.83 9.75
N VAL A 124 -5.32 -11.42 8.82
CA VAL A 124 -5.70 -10.62 7.64
C VAL A 124 -5.62 -11.45 6.37
N ASP A 125 -6.76 -11.98 5.93
CA ASP A 125 -6.87 -12.65 4.63
C ASP A 125 -6.73 -11.66 3.46
N ILE A 126 -5.55 -11.67 2.82
CA ILE A 126 -5.24 -10.82 1.66
C ILE A 126 -6.24 -11.02 0.52
N ASP A 127 -6.72 -12.24 0.27
CA ASP A 127 -7.61 -12.47 -0.87
C ASP A 127 -8.96 -11.80 -0.65
N THR A 128 -9.42 -11.72 0.60
CA THR A 128 -10.61 -10.94 0.99
C THR A 128 -10.34 -9.44 0.88
N VAL A 129 -9.16 -8.95 1.27
CA VAL A 129 -8.76 -7.54 1.08
C VAL A 129 -8.75 -7.18 -0.42
N VAL A 130 -8.15 -8.01 -1.27
CA VAL A 130 -8.08 -7.82 -2.73
C VAL A 130 -9.48 -7.72 -3.33
N LYS A 131 -10.42 -8.58 -2.91
CA LYS A 131 -11.82 -8.53 -3.37
C LYS A 131 -12.51 -7.24 -2.93
N ALA A 132 -12.34 -6.86 -1.66
CA ALA A 132 -12.97 -5.68 -1.11
C ALA A 132 -12.52 -4.38 -1.80
N VAL A 133 -11.22 -4.24 -2.07
CA VAL A 133 -10.68 -3.08 -2.80
C VAL A 133 -11.17 -3.03 -4.24
N ARG A 134 -11.28 -4.17 -4.93
CA ARG A 134 -11.87 -4.22 -6.28
C ARG A 134 -13.35 -3.78 -6.32
N GLY A 135 -14.06 -3.92 -5.20
CA GLY A 135 -15.40 -3.35 -5.00
C GLY A 135 -15.41 -1.86 -4.67
N LEU A 136 -14.29 -1.15 -4.87
CA LEU A 136 -14.09 0.28 -4.61
C LEU A 136 -14.35 0.68 -3.15
N LYS A 137 -14.10 -0.24 -2.21
CA LYS A 137 -14.21 0.03 -0.78
C LYS A 137 -12.87 0.52 -0.23
N LYS A 138 -12.93 1.54 0.62
CA LYS A 138 -11.79 1.98 1.43
C LYS A 138 -11.69 1.13 2.68
N LEU A 139 -10.48 0.71 3.02
CA LEU A 139 -10.19 -0.11 4.18
C LEU A 139 -9.17 0.58 5.08
N ASP A 140 -9.51 0.69 6.35
CA ASP A 140 -8.67 1.29 7.37
C ASP A 140 -8.11 0.20 8.28
N PHE A 141 -6.80 0.20 8.47
CA PHE A 141 -6.05 -0.71 9.32
C PHE A 141 -5.25 0.06 10.36
N ASP A 142 -5.19 -0.45 11.58
CA ASP A 142 -4.24 0.00 12.59
C ASP A 142 -2.86 -0.62 12.29
N ALA A 143 -1.80 0.19 12.37
CA ALA A 143 -0.48 -0.16 11.86
C ALA A 143 0.25 -1.22 12.68
N GLY A 144 0.94 -2.14 11.99
CA GLY A 144 1.86 -3.07 12.62
C GLY A 144 3.27 -2.50 12.86
N ASP A 145 4.25 -3.35 13.14
CA ASP A 145 5.65 -2.96 12.98
C ASP A 145 6.03 -2.73 11.50
N ILE A 146 7.24 -2.24 11.24
CA ILE A 146 7.62 -1.87 9.87
C ILE A 146 7.71 -3.08 8.93
N ASN A 147 8.12 -4.23 9.44
CA ASN A 147 8.27 -5.46 8.65
C ASN A 147 6.89 -6.01 8.28
N GLU A 148 5.94 -5.96 9.21
CA GLU A 148 4.57 -6.35 8.93
C GLU A 148 3.90 -5.44 7.92
N ILE A 149 4.06 -4.11 8.09
CA ILE A 149 3.52 -3.15 7.13
C ILE A 149 4.15 -3.37 5.76
N ALA A 150 5.46 -3.57 5.69
CA ALA A 150 6.18 -3.85 4.45
C ALA A 150 5.66 -5.13 3.78
N GLY A 151 5.55 -6.22 4.54
CA GLY A 151 5.02 -7.49 4.05
C GLY A 151 3.60 -7.39 3.50
N PHE A 152 2.69 -6.83 4.29
CA PHE A 152 1.29 -6.64 3.90
C PHE A 152 1.17 -5.80 2.62
N THR A 153 1.89 -4.69 2.57
CA THR A 153 1.89 -3.76 1.43
C THR A 153 2.47 -4.43 0.18
N THR A 154 3.57 -5.16 0.33
CA THR A 154 4.23 -5.88 -0.77
C THR A 154 3.30 -6.92 -1.39
N ASP A 155 2.61 -7.71 -0.56
CA ASP A 155 1.67 -8.73 -1.02
C ASP A 155 0.47 -8.13 -1.77
N LEU A 156 -0.04 -6.99 -1.29
CA LEU A 156 -1.09 -6.25 -1.98
C LEU A 156 -0.63 -5.71 -3.34
N LEU A 157 0.54 -5.06 -3.40
CA LEU A 157 1.08 -4.53 -4.65
C LEU A 157 1.34 -5.62 -5.69
N LYS A 158 1.71 -6.83 -5.27
CA LYS A 158 1.86 -7.99 -6.18
C LYS A 158 0.52 -8.47 -6.75
N ARG A 159 -0.54 -8.48 -5.95
CA ARG A 159 -1.85 -9.09 -6.31
C ARG A 159 -2.85 -8.10 -6.92
N ILE A 160 -2.66 -6.80 -6.72
CA ILE A 160 -3.60 -5.74 -7.14
C ILE A 160 -2.90 -4.77 -8.09
N ALA A 161 -3.43 -4.66 -9.32
CA ALA A 161 -2.90 -3.76 -10.33
C ALA A 161 -3.23 -2.29 -10.09
N ASN A 162 -4.38 -2.00 -9.48
CA ASN A 162 -4.86 -0.65 -9.22
C ASN A 162 -5.16 -0.50 -7.73
N VAL A 163 -4.18 0.01 -6.98
CA VAL A 163 -4.32 0.23 -5.54
C VAL A 163 -3.52 1.44 -5.12
N SER A 164 -4.08 2.21 -4.20
CA SER A 164 -3.38 3.21 -3.42
C SER A 164 -3.32 2.80 -1.96
N ILE A 165 -2.16 2.99 -1.33
CA ILE A 165 -1.91 2.67 0.07
C ILE A 165 -1.28 3.91 0.72
N THR A 166 -1.88 4.39 1.80
CA THR A 166 -1.33 5.49 2.60
C THR A 166 -0.97 4.99 3.99
N ILE A 167 0.27 5.23 4.41
CA ILE A 167 0.72 5.04 5.79
C ILE A 167 0.88 6.43 6.41
N SER A 168 0.13 6.70 7.47
CA SER A 168 0.21 7.99 8.16
C SER A 168 -0.30 7.88 9.59
N GLU A 169 -0.05 8.92 10.40
CA GLU A 169 -0.60 8.96 11.76
C GLU A 169 -2.10 9.31 11.81
N ARG A 170 -2.60 10.06 10.82
CA ARG A 170 -3.95 10.65 10.89
C ARG A 170 -4.72 10.65 9.57
N ALA A 171 -4.04 10.69 8.44
CA ALA A 171 -4.68 10.84 7.14
C ALA A 171 -5.17 9.51 6.55
N ARG A 172 -6.33 9.60 5.90
CA ARG A 172 -7.02 8.45 5.29
C ARG A 172 -7.63 8.84 3.96
N PHE A 173 -6.85 8.80 2.87
CA PHE A 173 -7.30 9.21 1.54
C PHE A 173 -7.13 8.16 0.45
N ALA A 174 -6.40 7.06 0.72
CA ALA A 174 -6.18 5.97 -0.22
C ALA A 174 -7.25 4.86 -0.10
N ASP A 175 -7.15 3.87 -0.97
CA ASP A 175 -7.99 2.66 -0.93
C ASP A 175 -7.70 1.85 0.33
N ILE A 176 -6.44 1.82 0.75
CA ILE A 176 -6.00 1.21 2.00
C ILE A 176 -5.28 2.27 2.82
N ASN A 177 -5.75 2.52 4.04
CA ASN A 177 -5.11 3.44 4.98
C ASN A 177 -4.58 2.65 6.17
N ILE A 178 -3.28 2.74 6.42
CA ILE A 178 -2.60 2.13 7.55
C ILE A 178 -2.30 3.25 8.55
N ILE A 179 -3.06 3.31 9.63
CA ILE A 179 -3.02 4.36 10.64
C ILE A 179 -2.01 3.98 11.71
N ARG A 180 -0.91 4.71 11.74
CA ARG A 180 0.19 4.47 12.68
C ARG A 180 0.10 5.40 13.87
N SER A 181 -0.21 4.87 15.05
CA SER A 181 0.03 5.61 16.29
C SER A 181 1.50 5.50 16.67
N ALA A 182 2.11 6.60 17.12
CA ALA A 182 3.48 6.61 17.62
C ALA A 182 3.70 5.62 18.80
N GLU A 183 2.62 5.32 19.53
CA GLU A 183 2.61 4.45 20.72
C GLU A 183 2.23 3.00 20.40
N TYR A 184 1.61 2.75 19.24
CA TYR A 184 1.11 1.43 18.91
C TYR A 184 2.17 0.62 18.19
N THR A 185 2.68 -0.39 18.88
CA THR A 185 3.53 -1.45 18.33
C THR A 185 2.81 -2.78 18.53
N GLY A 186 2.06 -3.20 17.52
CA GLY A 186 1.32 -4.44 17.51
C GLY A 186 1.31 -5.02 16.10
N TYR A 187 0.41 -5.96 15.85
CA TYR A 187 0.20 -6.52 14.52
C TYR A 187 -0.64 -5.60 13.65
N ILE A 188 -0.53 -5.70 12.32
CA ILE A 188 -1.44 -4.99 11.41
C ILE A 188 -2.88 -5.53 11.58
N ARG A 189 -3.85 -4.66 11.85
CA ARG A 189 -5.21 -5.11 12.20
C ARG A 189 -6.28 -4.27 11.51
N PRO A 190 -7.36 -4.88 11.00
CA PRO A 190 -8.45 -4.12 10.44
C PRO A 190 -9.17 -3.33 11.54
N THR A 191 -9.49 -2.07 11.28
CA THR A 191 -10.39 -1.31 12.14
C THR A 191 -11.78 -1.96 12.18
N LYS A 192 -12.62 -1.59 13.16
CA LYS A 192 -14.01 -2.11 13.25
C LYS A 192 -14.80 -1.97 11.95
N THR A 193 -14.64 -0.84 11.26
CA THR A 193 -15.33 -0.59 9.98
C THR A 193 -14.78 -1.47 8.87
N ALA A 194 -13.45 -1.59 8.76
CA ALA A 194 -12.83 -2.47 7.77
C ALA A 194 -13.20 -3.94 8.03
N LYS A 195 -13.18 -4.38 9.29
CA LYS A 195 -13.57 -5.75 9.67
C LYS A 195 -14.99 -6.07 9.23
N LYS A 196 -15.95 -5.15 9.45
CA LYS A 196 -17.33 -5.33 8.98
C LYS A 196 -17.40 -5.52 7.45
N ILE A 197 -16.66 -4.72 6.68
CA ILE A 197 -16.61 -4.83 5.21
C ILE A 197 -16.02 -6.19 4.81
N LEU A 198 -14.90 -6.58 5.41
CA LEU A 198 -14.24 -7.85 5.12
C LEU A 198 -15.16 -9.05 5.45
N ASP A 199 -15.84 -9.03 6.60
CA ASP A 199 -16.79 -10.06 7.01
C ASP A 199 -17.99 -10.16 6.04
N GLU A 200 -18.46 -9.04 5.48
CA GLU A 200 -19.51 -9.04 4.45
C GLU A 200 -19.04 -9.77 3.18
N TYR A 201 -17.81 -9.52 2.73
CA TYR A 201 -17.23 -10.21 1.56
C TYR A 201 -16.98 -11.70 1.81
N GLU A 202 -16.54 -12.09 3.01
CA GLU A 202 -16.40 -13.49 3.39
C GLU A 202 -17.76 -14.21 3.32
N ARG A 203 -18.82 -13.60 3.86
CA ARG A 203 -20.18 -14.17 3.79
C ARG A 203 -20.67 -14.33 2.36
N GLU A 204 -20.48 -13.31 1.52
CA GLU A 204 -20.83 -13.40 0.09
C GLU A 204 -20.08 -14.54 -0.61
N PHE A 205 -18.81 -14.76 -0.25
CA PHE A 205 -18.03 -15.86 -0.80
C PHE A 205 -18.62 -17.22 -0.42
N PHE A 206 -18.91 -17.43 0.87
CA PHE A 206 -19.51 -18.68 1.35
C PHE A 206 -20.91 -18.93 0.77
N ASP A 207 -21.71 -17.89 0.57
CA ASP A 207 -23.03 -18.03 -0.03
C ASP A 207 -22.95 -18.39 -1.52
N ARG A 208 -22.01 -17.79 -2.27
CA ARG A 208 -21.76 -18.15 -3.67
C ARG A 208 -21.21 -19.57 -3.82
N GLU A 209 -20.34 -20.03 -2.93
CA GLU A 209 -19.86 -21.42 -2.93
C GLU A 209 -20.97 -22.42 -2.61
N LYS A 210 -21.84 -22.11 -1.63
CA LYS A 210 -23.02 -22.94 -1.34
C LYS A 210 -23.97 -23.04 -2.52
N ILE A 211 -24.17 -21.94 -3.25
CA ILE A 211 -25.00 -21.92 -4.47
C ILE A 211 -24.33 -22.74 -5.58
N LYS A 212 -23.03 -22.56 -5.85
CA LYS A 212 -22.29 -23.36 -6.84
C LYS A 212 -22.33 -24.85 -6.54
N ASN A 213 -22.07 -25.26 -5.30
CA ASN A 213 -22.13 -26.66 -4.89
C ASN A 213 -23.55 -27.25 -5.03
N ARG A 214 -24.61 -26.46 -4.75
CA ARG A 214 -26.00 -26.89 -5.00
C ARG A 214 -26.31 -27.05 -6.49
N ASP A 215 -25.84 -26.14 -7.33
CA ASP A 215 -26.07 -26.19 -8.77
C ASP A 215 -25.26 -27.30 -9.45
N GLU A 216 -24.02 -27.56 -9.03
CA GLU A 216 -23.23 -28.72 -9.46
C GLU A 216 -23.91 -30.03 -9.06
N THR A 217 -24.41 -30.12 -7.82
CA THR A 217 -25.15 -31.31 -7.36
C THR A 217 -26.44 -31.50 -8.16
N LYS A 218 -27.20 -30.43 -8.43
CA LYS A 218 -28.41 -30.48 -9.29
C LYS A 218 -28.09 -30.88 -10.72
N ASN A 219 -27.01 -30.37 -11.30
CA ASN A 219 -26.60 -30.69 -12.67
C ASN A 219 -26.09 -32.13 -12.79
N LYS A 220 -25.39 -32.64 -11.77
CA LYS A 220 -24.96 -34.04 -11.69
C LYS A 220 -26.16 -34.99 -11.56
N ILE A 221 -27.15 -34.64 -10.74
CA ILE A 221 -28.42 -35.38 -10.62
C ILE A 221 -29.20 -35.36 -11.94
N LYS A 222 -29.34 -34.20 -12.59
CA LYS A 222 -29.99 -34.10 -13.91
C LYS A 222 -29.27 -34.94 -14.98
N GLY A 223 -27.93 -34.90 -15.02
CA GLY A 223 -27.13 -35.71 -15.94
C GLY A 223 -27.30 -37.21 -15.71
N LEU A 224 -27.33 -37.64 -14.45
CA LEU A 224 -27.62 -39.04 -14.08
C LEU A 224 -29.03 -39.45 -14.49
N MET A 225 -30.05 -38.62 -14.22
CA MET A 225 -31.44 -38.90 -14.64
C MET A 225 -31.57 -38.98 -16.17
N TYR A 226 -30.92 -38.09 -16.92
CA TYR A 226 -30.93 -38.12 -18.38
C TYR A 226 -30.28 -39.39 -18.94
N THR A 227 -29.18 -39.83 -18.32
CA THR A 227 -28.47 -41.07 -18.68
C THR A 227 -29.33 -42.31 -18.40
N VAL A 228 -30.05 -42.33 -17.27
CA VAL A 228 -30.99 -43.41 -16.94
C VAL A 228 -32.14 -43.44 -17.95
N VAL A 229 -32.77 -42.30 -18.26
CA VAL A 229 -33.86 -42.22 -19.25
C VAL A 229 -33.41 -42.66 -20.65
N GLN A 230 -32.19 -42.32 -21.06
CA GLN A 230 -31.61 -42.77 -22.34
C GLN A 230 -31.38 -44.29 -22.38
N LYS A 231 -30.96 -44.90 -21.25
CA LYS A 231 -30.81 -46.37 -21.15
C LYS A 231 -32.15 -47.09 -21.24
N PHE A 232 -33.21 -46.56 -20.63
CA PHE A 232 -34.54 -47.17 -20.65
C PHE A 232 -35.31 -46.99 -21.96
N LYS A 233 -34.93 -46.02 -22.81
CA LYS A 233 -35.52 -45.85 -24.16
C LYS A 233 -34.93 -46.77 -25.23
N LYS A 234 -33.89 -47.54 -24.92
CA LYS A 234 -33.22 -48.49 -25.84
C LYS A 234 -33.56 -49.96 -25.54
N LEU A 235 -34.50 -50.22 -24.63
CA LEU A 235 -35.11 -51.52 -24.35
C LEU A 235 -36.53 -51.52 -24.90
#